data_AF-A0A8S7XF32-F1
#
_entry.id   AF-A0A8S7XF32-F1
#
_cell.length_a   1.000
_cell.length_b   1.000
_cell.length_c   1.000
_cell.angle_alpha   90.00
_cell.angle_beta   90.00
_cell.angle_gamma   90.00
#
_symmetry.space_group_name_H-M   'P 1'
#
loop_
_entity.id
_entity.type
_entity.pdbx_description
1 polymer ?
#
loop_
_entity_poly.entity_id
_entity_poly.type
_entity_poly.pdbx_seq_one_letter_code
_entity_poly.pdbx_strand_id
1 'polypeptide(L)'
;MIVKFHARGKGGGSGPVDYLLGRERNREGATVLRGNPEEIRELIDATPFSKKYTSGVLSFAEKELPPGERERVMTSFERVLMPGL
;
A
#
# COMPACT_ATOMS: atom_id res chain seq x y z
N MET A 1 14.67 9.24 1.01
CA MET A 1 13.51 8.34 1.21
C MET A 1 13.22 8.15 2.69
N ILE A 2 11.96 8.20 3.11
CA ILE A 2 11.50 7.89 4.47
C ILE A 2 10.56 6.69 4.39
N VAL A 3 10.75 5.72 5.29
CA VAL A 3 9.85 4.57 5.47
C VAL A 3 9.02 4.79 6.72
N LYS A 4 7.69 4.65 6.61
CA LYS A 4 6.78 4.79 7.75
C LYS A 4 5.76 3.66 7.78
N PHE A 5 5.65 3.01 8.93
CA PHE A 5 4.55 2.09 9.23
C PHE A 5 3.47 2.80 10.05
N HIS A 6 2.21 2.46 9.80
CA HIS A 6 1.09 3.03 10.53
C HIS A 6 0.62 2.10 11.65
N ALA A 7 0.29 2.68 12.81
CA ALA A 7 -0.31 1.95 13.95
C ALA A 7 -1.79 1.53 13.72
N ARG A 8 -2.31 1.66 12.49
CA ARG A 8 -3.66 1.24 12.08
C ARG A 8 -3.65 -0.18 11.54
N GLY A 9 -4.80 -0.83 11.42
CA GLY A 9 -4.87 -2.23 10.93
C GLY A 9 -5.97 -3.10 11.49
N LYS A 10 -6.83 -2.58 12.39
CA LYS A 10 -7.95 -3.34 12.98
C LYS A 10 -9.28 -3.14 12.24
N GLY A 11 -9.36 -2.13 11.36
CA GLY A 11 -10.56 -1.81 10.58
C GLY A 11 -10.66 -2.62 9.29
N GLY A 12 -11.74 -2.39 8.53
CA GLY A 12 -11.95 -3.02 7.22
C GLY A 12 -11.05 -2.47 6.10
N GLY A 13 -11.11 -3.15 4.96
CA GLY A 13 -10.29 -2.87 3.79
C GLY A 13 -10.59 -1.54 3.09
N SER A 14 -11.77 -0.95 3.33
CA SER A 14 -12.10 0.40 2.83
C SER A 14 -11.16 1.47 3.40
N GLY A 15 -10.72 1.34 4.65
CA GLY A 15 -9.83 2.31 5.29
C GLY A 15 -8.54 2.61 4.49
N PRO A 16 -7.70 1.61 4.18
CA PRO A 16 -6.49 1.82 3.38
C PRO A 16 -6.77 2.14 1.91
N VAL A 17 -7.81 1.54 1.30
CA VAL A 17 -8.11 1.76 -0.11
C VAL A 17 -8.64 3.17 -0.37
N ASP A 18 -9.59 3.64 0.44
CA ASP A 18 -10.14 5.00 0.34
C ASP A 18 -9.09 6.05 0.70
N TYR A 19 -8.13 5.73 1.58
CA TYR A 19 -7.00 6.60 1.86
C TYR A 19 -6.13 6.82 0.62
N LEU A 20 -5.82 5.75 -0.12
CA LEU A 20 -4.96 5.83 -1.31
C LEU A 20 -5.69 6.45 -2.50
N LEU A 21 -6.92 6.02 -2.79
CA LEU A 21 -7.61 6.30 -4.05
C LEU A 21 -8.75 7.32 -3.92
N GLY A 22 -9.09 7.73 -2.70
CA GLY A 22 -10.32 8.47 -2.41
C GLY A 22 -11.54 7.55 -2.41
N ARG A 23 -12.61 7.96 -1.72
CA ARG A 23 -13.84 7.15 -1.61
C ARG A 23 -14.50 6.88 -2.96
N GLU A 24 -14.40 7.84 -3.88
CA GLU A 24 -14.94 7.78 -5.24
C GLU A 24 -13.92 7.31 -6.29
N ARG A 25 -12.72 6.89 -5.86
CA ARG A 25 -11.63 6.43 -6.75
C ARG A 25 -11.12 7.46 -7.76
N ASN A 26 -11.27 8.74 -7.41
CA ASN A 26 -10.93 9.90 -8.24
C ASN A 26 -9.88 10.80 -7.58
N ARG A 27 -9.09 10.30 -6.61
CA ARG A 27 -8.06 11.12 -5.95
C ARG A 27 -7.00 11.56 -6.95
N GLU A 28 -6.85 12.88 -7.08
CA GLU A 28 -5.85 13.48 -7.96
C GLU A 28 -4.44 13.00 -7.61
N GLY A 29 -3.68 12.59 -8.64
CA GLY A 29 -2.31 12.09 -8.52
C GLY A 29 -2.19 10.67 -7.95
N ALA A 30 -3.27 10.01 -7.57
CA ALA A 30 -3.25 8.63 -7.09
C ALA A 30 -3.38 7.65 -8.26
N THR A 31 -2.44 6.71 -8.36
CA THR A 31 -2.48 5.63 -9.36
C THR A 31 -2.05 4.32 -8.73
N VAL A 32 -2.72 3.24 -9.14
CA VAL A 32 -2.32 1.88 -8.78
C VAL A 32 -1.29 1.41 -9.79
N LEU A 33 -0.09 1.11 -9.30
CA LEU A 33 1.01 0.65 -10.15
C LEU A 33 1.08 -0.88 -10.21
N ARG A 34 0.63 -1.58 -9.16
CA ARG A 34 0.65 -3.04 -9.04
C ARG A 34 -0.46 -3.51 -8.10
N GLY A 35 -1.06 -4.66 -8.42
CA GLY A 35 -2.12 -5.29 -7.65
C GLY A 35 -3.50 -4.70 -7.91
N ASN A 36 -4.51 -5.24 -7.22
CA ASN A 36 -5.91 -4.83 -7.34
C ASN A 36 -6.45 -4.34 -5.97
N PRO A 37 -6.86 -3.07 -5.85
CA PRO A 37 -7.38 -2.52 -4.60
C PRO A 37 -8.62 -3.22 -4.06
N GLU A 38 -9.52 -3.71 -4.93
CA GLU A 38 -10.73 -4.42 -4.48
C GLU A 38 -10.38 -5.79 -3.90
N GLU A 39 -9.47 -6.53 -4.54
CA GLU A 39 -8.98 -7.80 -4.00
C GLU A 39 -8.31 -7.61 -2.63
N ILE A 40 -7.48 -6.56 -2.48
CA ILE A 40 -6.86 -6.23 -1.19
C ILE A 40 -7.93 -5.90 -0.14
N ARG A 41 -8.97 -5.16 -0.52
CA ARG A 41 -10.08 -4.85 0.39
C ARG A 41 -10.77 -6.12 0.86
N GLU A 42 -11.15 -7.00 -0.06
CA GLU A 42 -11.82 -8.26 0.25
C GLU A 42 -10.95 -9.16 1.14
N LEU A 43 -9.64 -9.24 0.87
CA LEU A 43 -8.70 -9.98 1.71
C LEU A 43 -8.65 -9.44 3.15
N ILE A 44 -8.59 -8.12 3.31
CA ILE A 44 -8.61 -7.48 4.64
C ILE A 44 -9.95 -7.76 5.35
N ASP A 45 -11.06 -7.62 4.65
CA ASP A 45 -12.39 -7.80 5.22
C ASP A 45 -12.63 -9.25 5.67
N ALA A 46 -12.15 -10.23 4.89
CA ALA A 46 -12.20 -11.66 5.19
C ALA A 46 -11.24 -12.13 6.30
N THR A 47 -10.26 -11.31 6.69
CA THR A 47 -9.25 -11.70 7.69
C THR A 47 -9.88 -11.83 9.10
N PRO A 48 -9.74 -12.99 9.78
CA PRO A 48 -10.37 -13.24 11.09
C PRO A 48 -9.60 -12.65 12.28
N PHE A 49 -8.36 -12.19 12.06
CA PHE A 49 -7.51 -11.65 13.11
C PHE A 49 -7.93 -10.25 13.54
N SER A 50 -7.69 -9.92 14.82
CA SER A 50 -7.94 -8.57 15.36
C SER A 50 -7.08 -7.49 14.70
N LYS A 51 -5.89 -7.87 14.23
CA LYS A 51 -5.03 -7.08 13.35
C LYS A 51 -5.14 -7.67 11.94
N LYS A 52 -5.98 -7.05 11.11
CA LYS A 52 -6.32 -7.50 9.76
C LYS A 52 -5.23 -7.17 8.72
N TYR A 53 -4.54 -6.05 8.91
CA TYR A 53 -3.47 -5.64 7.99
C TYR A 53 -2.39 -4.79 8.68
N THR A 54 -1.21 -4.76 8.08
CA THR A 54 -0.13 -3.81 8.38
C THR A 54 0.08 -2.94 7.14
N SER A 55 0.05 -1.62 7.30
CA SER A 55 0.29 -0.68 6.20
C SER A 55 1.51 0.18 6.45
N GLY A 56 2.19 0.54 5.37
CA GLY A 56 3.32 1.46 5.38
C GLY A 56 3.46 2.19 4.05
N VAL A 57 4.27 3.25 4.05
CA VAL A 57 4.53 4.09 2.89
C VAL A 57 6.04 4.33 2.72
N LEU A 58 6.45 4.46 1.46
CA LEU A 58 7.77 4.95 1.05
C LEU A 58 7.58 6.37 0.51
N SER A 59 8.22 7.35 1.15
CA SER A 59 8.16 8.76 0.74
C SER A 59 9.52 9.22 0.20
N PHE A 60 9.53 9.88 -0.94
CA PHE A 60 10.72 10.40 -1.60
C PHE A 60 10.75 11.92 -1.49
N ALA A 61 11.94 12.51 -1.37
CA ALA A 61 12.10 13.96 -1.37
C ALA A 61 12.10 14.49 -2.81
N GLU A 62 12.59 13.66 -3.72
CA GLU A 62 12.63 13.84 -5.14
C GLU A 62 11.21 13.81 -5.71
N LYS A 63 10.89 14.80 -6.56
CA LYS A 63 9.59 14.87 -7.25
C LYS A 63 9.41 13.72 -8.23
N GLU A 64 10.49 13.33 -8.88
CA GLU A 64 10.52 12.25 -9.86
C GLU A 64 11.68 11.31 -9.54
N LEU A 65 11.43 10.01 -9.70
CA LEU A 65 12.45 8.99 -9.58
C LEU A 65 13.04 8.70 -10.97
N PRO A 66 14.33 8.34 -11.07
CA PRO A 66 14.91 7.87 -12.32
C PRO A 66 14.08 6.74 -12.94
N PRO A 67 14.09 6.60 -14.28
CA PRO A 67 13.37 5.51 -14.95
C PRO A 67 13.74 4.14 -14.37
N GLY A 68 12.74 3.31 -14.05
CA GLY A 68 12.94 1.97 -13.50
C GLY A 68 13.27 1.91 -12.00
N GLU A 69 13.61 3.03 -11.37
CA GLU A 69 14.00 3.05 -9.95
C GLU A 69 12.80 2.77 -9.04
N ARG A 70 11.61 3.23 -9.45
CA ARG A 70 10.36 2.98 -8.72
C ARG A 70 10.06 1.49 -8.63
N GLU A 71 10.13 0.78 -9.76
CA GLU A 71 9.87 -0.65 -9.88
C GLU A 71 10.91 -1.47 -9.10
N ARG A 72 12.17 -1.03 -9.15
CA ARG A 72 13.27 -1.63 -8.39
C ARG A 72 13.04 -1.53 -6.89
N VAL A 73 12.65 -0.35 -6.40
CA VAL A 73 12.36 -0.13 -4.98
C VAL A 73 11.14 -0.93 -4.54
N MET A 74 10.04 -0.92 -5.32
CA MET A 74 8.85 -1.72 -5.02
C MET A 74 9.18 -3.20 -4.89
N THR A 75 9.90 -3.76 -5.87
CA THR A 75 10.30 -5.18 -5.87
C THR A 75 11.22 -5.51 -4.70
N SER A 76 12.21 -4.65 -4.41
CA SER A 76 13.12 -4.86 -3.29
C SER A 76 12.40 -4.80 -1.95
N PHE A 77 11.43 -3.90 -1.81
CA PHE A 77 10.63 -3.74 -0.60
C PHE A 77 9.72 -4.94 -0.35
N GLU A 78 9.03 -5.45 -1.38
CA GLU A 78 8.22 -6.68 -1.29
C GLU A 78 9.07 -7.87 -0.81
N ARG A 79 10.26 -8.07 -1.39
CA ARG A 79 11.18 -9.15 -0.97
C ARG A 79 11.62 -9.07 0.48
N VAL A 80 11.77 -7.85 1.03
CA VAL A 80 12.22 -7.64 2.41
C VAL A 80 11.07 -7.80 3.40
N LEU A 81 9.86 -7.33 3.07
CA LEU A 81 8.72 -7.37 3.98
C LEU A 81 7.94 -8.67 3.96
N MET A 82 8.08 -9.47 2.90
CA MET A 82 7.38 -10.74 2.75
C MET A 82 8.38 -11.90 2.66
N PRO A 83 9.30 -12.07 3.63
CA PRO A 83 10.25 -13.18 3.57
C PRO A 83 9.49 -14.50 3.71
N GLY A 84 9.50 -15.31 2.64
CA GLY A 84 8.86 -16.62 2.62
C GLY A 84 7.39 -16.60 2.18
N LEU A 85 6.90 -15.50 1.62
CA LEU A 85 5.70 -15.50 0.77
C LEU A 85 6.10 -15.53 -0.72
#